data_AF-A0A094ETE7-F1
#
_entry.id   AF-A0A094ETE7-F1
#
_cell.length_a   1.000
_cell.length_b   1.000
_cell.length_c   1.000
_cell.angle_alpha   90.00
_cell.angle_beta   90.00
_cell.angle_gamma   90.00
#
_symmetry.space_group_name_H-M   'P 1'
#
loop_
_entity.id
_entity.type
_entity.pdbx_description
1 polymer ?
#
loop_
_entity_poly.entity_id
_entity_poly.type
_entity_poly.pdbx_seq_one_letter_code
_entity_poly.pdbx_strand_id
1 'polypeptide(L)'
;MASTSGTYRPSNHHGFKEDGTPDKRMNISDTTYKPSHHDGLKEDGTPDKRMNTGQFAHGKVDPHQAGQVGGHAGTTNTAGNGDVSSSSGKYKPVEHGGLKADGGKDKRVGTHEFAHGKVDPHQAGHEGGSNAHAARLDRTLKDLQRKVKEQEEALKKLRAAGKPIQEEPDSNKDIQLRQISQIKSAFEALTPVEPYTPFPDSPLPSLLALRTTHATTSEAKSALIITKNDLFHVEQLLQKGAADLEDGRLIEKALQTRVSALEGTIEKHAQKPTAQVAKDIMRGLKNKKARYDMDTVRLVKSFNEFINDHLAVMLAAEELGGPVVGELLDVDETNLEAGFNAQGKARKPKGLLSEAGRQQRIDEIWKQQPERERRAQEPWNETTAAATEMRELTELLLNNLVEADGGMNSGYVELDRESAAARFLVRSRVAQFHSKDARLLRLIDFGKDLVN
;
A
#
# COMPACT_ATOMS: atom_id res chain seq x y z
N MET A 1 3.58 -35.08 -20.75
CA MET A 1 4.01 -33.68 -20.57
C MET A 1 2.74 -32.83 -20.46
N ALA A 2 2.34 -32.52 -19.24
CA ALA A 2 1.10 -31.80 -18.95
C ALA A 2 1.40 -30.30 -18.78
N SER A 3 0.65 -29.46 -19.47
CA SER A 3 0.71 -28.01 -19.41
C SER A 3 -0.32 -27.51 -18.41
N THR A 4 0.11 -26.84 -17.34
CA THR A 4 -0.75 -26.24 -16.33
C THR A 4 -0.98 -24.77 -16.65
N SER A 5 -2.17 -24.41 -17.15
CA SER A 5 -2.61 -23.04 -17.32
C SER A 5 -3.20 -22.50 -16.01
N GLY A 6 -2.38 -21.79 -15.23
CA GLY A 6 -2.81 -21.01 -14.08
C GLY A 6 -3.51 -19.71 -14.50
N THR A 7 -4.67 -19.44 -13.92
CA THR A 7 -5.48 -18.24 -14.16
C THR A 7 -4.93 -17.07 -13.32
N TYR A 8 -4.50 -16.01 -13.99
CA TYR A 8 -3.96 -14.77 -13.39
C TYR A 8 -5.03 -14.04 -12.57
N ARG A 9 -4.72 -13.71 -11.30
CA ARG A 9 -5.63 -13.02 -10.37
C ARG A 9 -5.01 -11.65 -9.97
N PRO A 10 -5.62 -10.51 -10.33
CA PRO A 10 -4.99 -9.17 -10.20
C PRO A 10 -4.70 -8.67 -8.79
N SER A 11 -5.23 -9.30 -7.73
CA SER A 11 -5.13 -8.80 -6.36
C SER A 11 -3.73 -8.91 -5.74
N ASN A 12 -2.80 -9.64 -6.35
CA ASN A 12 -1.52 -9.97 -5.73
C ASN A 12 -0.34 -9.09 -6.18
N HIS A 13 -0.53 -8.15 -7.12
CA HIS A 13 0.59 -7.40 -7.75
C HIS A 13 0.50 -5.86 -7.61
N HIS A 14 -0.17 -5.33 -6.58
CA HIS A 14 -0.20 -3.89 -6.27
C HIS A 14 -0.47 -2.96 -7.49
N GLY A 15 -1.31 -3.39 -8.44
CA GLY A 15 -1.67 -2.59 -9.61
C GLY A 15 -0.68 -2.64 -10.77
N PHE A 16 0.31 -3.54 -10.74
CA PHE A 16 1.25 -3.79 -11.84
C PHE A 16 0.99 -5.15 -12.51
N LYS A 17 1.31 -5.25 -13.80
CA LYS A 17 1.37 -6.51 -14.53
C LYS A 17 2.69 -7.23 -14.26
N GLU A 18 2.80 -8.49 -14.70
CA GLU A 18 4.04 -9.29 -14.57
C GLU A 18 5.27 -8.66 -15.25
N ASP A 19 5.07 -7.76 -16.22
CA ASP A 19 6.12 -7.01 -16.90
C ASP A 19 6.51 -5.68 -16.21
N GLY A 20 5.93 -5.39 -15.04
CA GLY A 20 6.16 -4.17 -14.27
C GLY A 20 5.43 -2.93 -14.82
N THR A 21 4.55 -3.07 -15.82
CA THR A 21 3.74 -1.94 -16.30
C THR A 21 2.45 -1.75 -15.50
N PRO A 22 2.01 -0.50 -15.25
CA PRO A 22 0.75 -0.24 -14.53
C PRO A 22 -0.49 -0.81 -15.26
N ASP A 23 -1.38 -1.48 -14.53
CA ASP A 23 -2.62 -2.04 -15.09
C ASP A 23 -3.71 -0.96 -15.22
N LYS A 24 -3.97 -0.55 -16.46
CA LYS A 24 -4.93 0.51 -16.83
C LYS A 24 -6.39 0.21 -16.50
N ARG A 25 -6.71 -0.99 -15.99
CA ARG A 25 -8.07 -1.35 -15.55
C ARG A 25 -8.40 -0.87 -14.13
N MET A 26 -7.41 -0.44 -13.36
CA MET A 26 -7.63 0.22 -12.07
C MET A 26 -7.83 1.72 -12.31
N ASN A 27 -9.09 2.14 -12.40
CA ASN A 27 -9.45 3.55 -12.52
C ASN A 27 -9.30 4.21 -11.13
N ILE A 28 -8.09 4.70 -10.81
CA ILE A 28 -7.79 5.44 -9.58
C ILE A 28 -7.96 6.93 -9.91
N SER A 29 -9.19 7.43 -9.81
CA SER A 29 -9.41 8.86 -9.63
C SER A 29 -9.05 9.22 -8.19
N ASP A 30 -8.17 10.21 -7.99
CA ASP A 30 -7.77 10.85 -6.72
C ASP A 30 -6.46 10.45 -6.03
N THR A 31 -5.40 10.13 -6.80
CA THR A 31 -4.03 10.28 -6.26
C THR A 31 -3.16 11.10 -7.20
N THR A 32 -2.98 12.38 -6.88
CA THR A 32 -2.00 13.25 -7.54
C THR A 32 -0.60 12.65 -7.39
N TYR A 33 -0.02 12.16 -8.48
CA TYR A 33 1.31 11.59 -8.52
C TYR A 33 2.37 12.56 -8.01
N LYS A 34 3.18 12.11 -7.05
CA LYS A 34 4.27 12.89 -6.44
C LYS A 34 5.62 12.31 -6.88
N PRO A 35 6.37 13.00 -7.76
CA PRO A 35 7.69 12.55 -8.25
C PRO A 35 8.70 12.26 -7.13
N SER A 36 8.52 12.86 -5.95
CA SER A 36 9.38 12.63 -4.77
C SER A 36 9.30 11.21 -4.20
N HIS A 37 8.24 10.45 -4.52
CA HIS A 37 8.09 9.05 -4.09
C HIS A 37 8.58 8.05 -5.15
N HIS A 38 9.05 8.52 -6.31
CA HIS A 38 9.40 7.71 -7.47
C HIS A 38 10.74 8.15 -8.08
N ASP A 39 11.75 8.37 -7.24
CA ASP A 39 13.13 8.72 -7.65
C ASP A 39 13.24 9.91 -8.62
N GLY A 40 12.30 10.84 -8.53
CA GLY A 40 12.26 12.01 -9.40
C GLY A 40 11.85 11.71 -10.84
N LEU A 41 11.23 10.56 -11.10
CA LEU A 41 10.62 10.23 -12.40
C LEU A 41 9.16 10.72 -12.45
N LYS A 42 8.64 10.90 -13.66
CA LYS A 42 7.22 11.16 -13.94
C LYS A 42 6.46 9.85 -14.12
N GLU A 43 5.13 9.92 -14.21
CA GLU A 43 4.25 8.76 -14.50
C GLU A 43 4.64 7.99 -15.77
N ASP A 44 5.28 8.67 -16.74
CA ASP A 44 5.75 8.08 -17.99
C ASP A 44 7.17 7.48 -17.92
N GLY A 45 7.79 7.47 -16.74
CA GLY A 45 9.15 6.96 -16.52
C GLY A 45 10.27 7.91 -16.97
N THR A 46 9.96 9.14 -17.41
CA THR A 46 10.98 10.14 -17.76
C THR A 46 11.41 10.97 -16.54
N PRO A 47 12.68 11.42 -16.45
CA PRO A 47 13.14 12.28 -15.36
C PRO A 47 12.37 13.61 -15.28
N ASP A 48 11.85 13.92 -14.08
CA ASP A 48 11.15 15.17 -13.81
C ASP A 48 12.15 16.32 -13.65
N LYS A 49 12.08 17.26 -14.61
CA LYS A 49 12.95 18.44 -14.67
C LYS A 49 12.83 19.36 -13.44
N ARG A 50 11.76 19.25 -12.64
CA ARG A 50 11.60 20.02 -11.39
C ARG A 50 12.55 19.55 -10.27
N MET A 51 12.99 18.29 -10.31
CA MET A 51 13.88 17.72 -9.29
C MET A 51 15.36 17.93 -9.61
N ASN A 52 15.68 18.52 -10.77
CA ASN A 52 17.06 18.67 -11.26
C ASN A 52 17.58 20.12 -11.26
N THR A 53 17.11 20.94 -10.32
CA THR A 53 17.69 22.26 -10.06
C THR A 53 18.11 22.39 -8.61
N GLY A 54 19.37 22.03 -8.34
CA GLY A 54 20.11 22.49 -7.17
C GLY A 54 20.41 24.00 -7.26
N GLN A 55 19.37 24.82 -7.43
CA GLN A 55 19.48 26.27 -7.39
C GLN A 55 18.95 26.77 -6.06
N PHE A 56 19.90 27.26 -5.28
CA PHE A 56 19.75 28.00 -4.04
C PHE A 56 18.60 28.99 -4.12
N ALA A 57 17.64 28.82 -3.20
CA ALA A 57 16.61 29.80 -2.95
C ALA A 57 17.25 31.10 -2.42
N HIS A 58 16.75 32.20 -2.96
CA HIS A 58 17.09 33.59 -2.70
C HIS A 58 17.52 33.93 -1.26
N GLY A 59 18.77 34.38 -1.13
CA GLY A 59 19.23 35.28 -0.09
C GLY A 59 20.39 36.09 -0.64
N LYS A 60 20.22 37.41 -0.80
CA LYS A 60 21.33 38.30 -1.16
C LYS A 60 22.35 38.27 -0.03
N VAL A 61 23.45 37.55 -0.22
CA VAL A 61 24.64 37.65 0.64
C VAL A 61 25.76 38.22 -0.22
N ASP A 62 26.34 39.32 0.24
CA ASP A 62 27.46 40.01 -0.40
C ASP A 62 28.70 39.08 -0.38
N PRO A 63 29.31 38.76 -1.54
CA PRO A 63 30.42 37.79 -1.62
C PRO A 63 31.65 38.19 -0.78
N HIS A 64 31.78 39.46 -0.37
CA HIS A 64 32.85 39.90 0.52
C HIS A 64 32.68 39.47 1.99
N GLN A 65 31.47 39.13 2.43
CA GLN A 65 31.21 38.70 3.82
C GLN A 65 31.34 37.18 4.02
N ALA A 66 31.18 36.38 2.96
CA ALA A 66 31.31 34.92 3.07
C ALA A 66 32.77 34.44 3.29
N GLY A 67 33.76 35.24 2.88
CA GLY A 67 35.19 34.92 3.07
C GLY A 67 35.73 35.21 4.47
N GLN A 68 35.02 35.99 5.28
CA GLN A 68 35.53 36.47 6.57
C GLN A 68 35.22 35.52 7.74
N VAL A 69 34.23 34.63 7.58
CA VAL A 69 33.76 33.73 8.67
C VAL A 69 34.41 32.33 8.62
N GLY A 70 35.12 31.99 7.54
CA GLY A 70 35.78 30.68 7.38
C GLY A 70 37.24 30.59 7.86
N GLY A 71 37.84 31.70 8.32
CA GLY A 71 39.28 31.81 8.54
C GLY A 71 39.80 31.57 9.96
N HIS A 72 38.99 31.05 10.88
CA HIS A 72 39.39 30.87 12.28
C HIS A 72 39.19 29.45 12.77
N ALA A 73 40.05 28.53 12.31
CA ALA A 73 40.28 27.26 12.98
C ALA A 73 41.73 26.80 12.78
N GLY A 74 42.52 26.88 13.84
CA GLY A 74 43.64 25.97 14.10
C GLY A 74 45.02 26.39 13.57
N THR A 75 45.74 27.23 14.31
CA THR A 75 47.20 27.16 14.36
C THR A 75 47.65 27.02 15.81
N THR A 76 47.89 25.78 16.22
CA THR A 76 48.61 25.44 17.44
C THR A 76 50.11 25.59 17.20
N ASN A 77 50.74 26.34 18.11
CA ASN A 77 52.18 26.56 18.22
C ASN A 77 53.03 25.30 18.01
N THR A 78 54.11 25.44 17.24
CA THR A 78 55.31 24.60 17.43
C THR A 78 56.53 25.49 17.20
N ALA A 79 57.39 25.52 18.21
CA ALA A 79 58.56 26.35 18.31
C ALA A 79 59.62 26.00 17.24
N GLY A 80 60.24 27.04 16.68
CA GLY A 80 61.38 26.94 15.79
C GLY A 80 62.29 28.15 16.01
N ASN A 81 63.40 27.88 16.68
CA ASN A 81 64.46 28.80 17.10
C ASN A 81 65.21 29.38 15.87
N GLY A 82 65.58 30.66 15.88
CA GLY A 82 66.30 31.27 14.76
C GLY A 82 66.64 32.75 14.91
N ASP A 83 67.57 33.02 15.83
CA ASP A 83 68.66 34.02 15.80
C ASP A 83 68.44 35.50 15.41
N VAL A 84 69.04 36.35 16.24
CA VAL A 84 69.00 37.81 16.24
C VAL A 84 70.13 38.36 15.37
N SER A 85 69.81 39.32 14.49
CA SER A 85 70.81 40.33 14.13
C SER A 85 70.16 41.68 13.78
N SER A 86 70.77 42.70 14.35
CA SER A 86 70.43 44.11 14.38
C SER A 86 70.42 44.82 13.02
N SER A 87 69.73 45.97 12.98
CA SER A 87 70.22 47.25 12.45
C SER A 87 69.40 47.89 11.34
N SER A 88 69.11 49.18 11.56
CA SER A 88 68.60 50.22 10.66
C SER A 88 67.12 50.16 10.30
N GLY A 89 66.35 51.12 10.84
CA GLY A 89 64.99 51.43 10.41
C GLY A 89 64.97 51.84 8.94
N LYS A 90 64.86 50.85 8.06
CA LYS A 90 64.68 51.05 6.62
C LYS A 90 63.23 51.42 6.37
N TYR A 91 63.03 52.66 5.94
CA TYR A 91 61.77 53.15 5.40
C TYR A 91 61.16 52.12 4.42
N LYS A 92 59.93 51.68 4.70
CA LYS A 92 59.19 50.70 3.90
C LYS A 92 58.22 51.43 2.98
N PRO A 93 58.47 51.46 1.65
CA PRO A 93 57.61 52.19 0.71
C PRO A 93 56.14 51.69 0.69
N VAL A 94 55.92 50.44 1.10
CA VAL A 94 54.59 49.80 1.10
C VAL A 94 53.65 50.40 2.16
N GLU A 95 54.20 50.92 3.26
CA GLU A 95 53.42 51.56 4.33
C GLU A 95 53.10 53.05 4.03
N HIS A 96 53.68 53.60 2.94
CA HIS A 96 53.55 55.01 2.56
C HIS A 96 53.12 55.20 1.09
N GLY A 97 52.17 54.38 0.62
CA GLY A 97 51.54 54.56 -0.69
C GLY A 97 52.47 54.35 -1.89
N GLY A 98 53.57 53.63 -1.70
CA GLY A 98 54.56 53.36 -2.75
C GLY A 98 55.49 54.52 -3.08
N LEU A 99 55.58 55.53 -2.20
CA LEU A 99 56.51 56.65 -2.31
C LEU A 99 57.78 56.35 -1.52
N LYS A 100 58.93 56.81 -2.00
CA LYS A 100 60.21 56.84 -1.28
C LYS A 100 60.18 57.95 -0.22
N ALA A 101 61.15 57.93 0.71
CA ALA A 101 61.24 58.90 1.80
C ALA A 101 61.41 60.38 1.35
N ASP A 102 61.79 60.61 0.10
CA ASP A 102 61.94 61.92 -0.55
C ASP A 102 60.68 62.36 -1.33
N GLY A 103 59.58 61.60 -1.26
CA GLY A 103 58.31 61.92 -1.91
C GLY A 103 58.19 61.49 -3.39
N GLY A 104 59.24 60.87 -3.97
CA GLY A 104 59.18 60.31 -5.32
C GLY A 104 58.55 58.91 -5.37
N LYS A 105 57.82 58.54 -6.44
CA LYS A 105 57.31 57.17 -6.62
C LYS A 105 58.45 56.16 -6.69
N ASP A 106 58.36 55.09 -5.87
CA ASP A 106 59.35 54.02 -5.85
C ASP A 106 59.12 53.04 -7.01
N LYS A 107 60.13 52.87 -7.87
CA LYS A 107 60.07 51.97 -9.03
C LYS A 107 60.02 50.49 -8.64
N ARG A 108 60.26 50.12 -7.39
CA ARG A 108 60.13 48.73 -6.90
C ARG A 108 58.69 48.29 -6.63
N VAL A 109 57.79 49.25 -6.45
CA VAL A 109 56.34 49.05 -6.22
C VAL A 109 55.50 49.40 -7.46
N GLY A 110 56.16 49.79 -8.56
CA GLY A 110 55.54 49.97 -9.86
C GLY A 110 55.83 48.79 -10.78
N THR A 111 54.76 48.11 -11.21
CA THR A 111 54.71 47.18 -12.36
C THR A 111 55.71 46.02 -12.32
N HIS A 112 55.33 44.95 -11.59
CA HIS A 112 55.74 43.62 -12.02
C HIS A 112 54.99 43.28 -13.31
N GLU A 113 55.60 43.61 -14.46
CA GLU A 113 55.31 42.90 -15.70
C GLU A 113 55.84 41.46 -15.52
N PHE A 114 55.00 40.61 -14.91
CA PHE A 114 55.14 39.17 -15.07
C PHE A 114 54.86 38.87 -16.53
N ALA A 115 55.92 38.51 -17.26
CA ALA A 115 55.83 38.04 -18.62
C ALA A 115 54.88 36.83 -18.69
N HIS A 116 53.80 37.01 -19.44
CA HIS A 116 52.83 36.01 -19.90
C HIS A 116 51.90 35.39 -18.83
N GLY A 117 50.64 35.81 -18.89
CA GLY A 117 49.49 35.02 -18.41
C GLY A 117 48.89 35.54 -17.11
N LYS A 118 47.65 36.04 -17.17
CA LYS A 118 46.78 36.21 -16.01
C LYS A 118 46.44 34.82 -15.46
N VAL A 119 47.29 34.25 -14.63
CA VAL A 119 46.96 33.04 -13.87
C VAL A 119 46.90 33.45 -12.42
N ASP A 120 45.73 33.28 -11.80
CA ASP A 120 45.55 33.48 -10.37
C ASP A 120 46.57 32.59 -9.62
N PRO A 121 47.42 33.12 -8.72
CA PRO A 121 48.38 32.32 -7.98
C PRO A 121 47.75 31.15 -7.21
N HIS A 122 46.47 31.25 -6.83
CA HIS A 122 45.71 30.13 -6.26
C HIS A 122 45.38 29.04 -7.29
N GLN A 123 45.06 29.40 -8.53
CA GLN A 123 44.88 28.44 -9.64
C GLN A 123 46.20 27.80 -10.06
N ALA A 124 47.27 28.59 -10.22
CA ALA A 124 48.58 28.07 -10.58
C ALA A 124 49.15 27.12 -9.50
N GLY A 125 48.89 27.41 -8.21
CA GLY A 125 49.23 26.52 -7.10
C GLY A 125 48.39 25.24 -7.05
N HIS A 126 47.10 25.32 -7.36
CA HIS A 126 46.22 24.15 -7.46
C HIS A 126 46.60 23.22 -8.61
N GLU A 127 46.89 23.77 -9.78
CA GLU A 127 47.27 23.01 -10.98
C GLU A 127 48.68 22.42 -10.84
N GLY A 128 49.64 23.20 -10.32
CA GLY A 128 51.00 22.73 -10.04
C GLY A 128 51.05 21.66 -8.94
N GLY A 129 50.26 21.83 -7.87
CA GLY A 129 50.15 20.86 -6.78
C GLY A 129 49.45 19.56 -7.19
N SER A 130 48.39 19.66 -8.01
CA SER A 130 47.67 18.50 -8.56
C SER A 130 48.57 17.67 -9.48
N ASN A 131 49.32 18.32 -10.38
CA ASN A 131 50.24 17.65 -11.29
C ASN A 131 51.43 16.99 -10.54
N ALA A 132 51.96 17.66 -9.51
CA ALA A 132 53.01 17.10 -8.67
C ALA A 132 52.52 15.90 -7.84
N HIS A 133 51.30 15.96 -7.33
CA HIS A 133 50.66 14.86 -6.60
C HIS A 133 50.38 13.66 -7.52
N ALA A 134 49.85 13.89 -8.72
CA ALA A 134 49.64 12.86 -9.75
C ALA A 134 50.95 12.17 -10.14
N ALA A 135 52.02 12.94 -10.37
CA ALA A 135 53.34 12.38 -10.66
C ALA A 135 53.90 11.52 -9.51
N ARG A 136 53.64 11.90 -8.24
CA ARG A 136 54.01 11.09 -7.07
C ARG A 136 53.18 9.80 -7.01
N LEU A 137 51.88 9.88 -7.28
CA LEU A 137 51.02 8.70 -7.36
C LEU A 137 51.52 7.71 -8.41
N ASP A 138 51.79 8.19 -9.63
CA ASP A 138 52.27 7.34 -10.71
C ASP A 138 53.60 6.65 -10.38
N ARG A 139 54.51 7.35 -9.69
CA ARG A 139 55.77 6.75 -9.20
C ARG A 139 55.49 5.65 -8.18
N THR A 140 54.70 5.94 -7.14
CA THR A 140 54.38 4.95 -6.11
C THR A 140 53.60 3.75 -6.66
N LEU A 141 52.71 3.96 -7.63
CA LEU A 141 51.97 2.91 -8.30
C LEU A 141 52.91 2.00 -9.09
N LYS A 142 53.84 2.57 -9.87
CA LYS A 142 54.85 1.79 -10.61
C LYS A 142 55.76 1.01 -9.68
N ASP A 143 56.20 1.62 -8.58
CA ASP A 143 57.06 0.97 -7.59
C ASP A 143 56.35 -0.20 -6.90
N LEU A 144 55.09 -0.02 -6.51
CA LEU A 144 54.27 -1.09 -5.93
C LEU A 144 54.00 -2.21 -6.94
N GLN A 145 53.65 -1.88 -8.18
CA GLN A 145 53.45 -2.88 -9.23
C GLN A 145 54.73 -3.69 -9.52
N ARG A 146 55.90 -3.03 -9.54
CA ARG A 146 57.18 -3.71 -9.67
C ARG A 146 57.41 -4.68 -8.50
N LYS A 147 57.14 -4.25 -7.26
CA LYS A 147 57.30 -5.08 -6.06
C LYS A 147 56.35 -6.28 -6.04
N VAL A 148 55.09 -6.10 -6.44
CA VAL A 148 54.14 -7.20 -6.58
C VAL A 148 54.64 -8.21 -7.60
N LYS A 149 55.14 -7.76 -8.76
CA LYS A 149 55.73 -8.66 -9.76
C LYS A 149 56.97 -9.40 -9.24
N GLU A 150 57.88 -8.71 -8.56
CA GLU A 150 59.06 -9.33 -7.93
C GLU A 150 58.64 -10.43 -6.93
N GLN A 151 57.64 -10.16 -6.09
CA GLN A 151 57.12 -11.13 -5.12
C GLN A 151 56.39 -12.29 -5.80
N GLU A 152 55.58 -12.02 -6.83
CA GLU A 152 54.92 -13.06 -7.62
C GLU A 152 55.92 -13.97 -8.34
N GLU A 153 57.00 -13.40 -8.89
CA GLU A 153 58.09 -14.17 -9.50
C GLU A 153 58.85 -14.99 -8.48
N ALA A 154 59.13 -14.44 -7.30
CA ALA A 154 59.73 -15.18 -6.19
C ALA A 154 58.82 -16.34 -5.75
N LEU A 155 57.51 -16.11 -5.61
CA LEU A 155 56.53 -17.15 -5.31
C LEU A 155 56.48 -18.21 -6.42
N LYS A 156 56.54 -17.83 -7.69
CA LYS A 156 56.60 -18.78 -8.83
C LYS A 156 57.86 -19.64 -8.77
N LYS A 157 59.02 -19.04 -8.46
CA LYS A 157 60.29 -19.78 -8.29
C LYS A 157 60.22 -20.74 -7.10
N LEU A 158 59.66 -20.31 -5.97
CA LEU A 158 59.47 -21.16 -4.79
C LEU A 158 58.48 -22.30 -5.05
N ARG A 159 57.39 -22.05 -5.78
CA ARG A 159 56.46 -23.10 -6.21
C ARG A 159 57.08 -24.08 -7.19
N ALA A 160 57.96 -23.63 -8.07
CA ALA A 160 58.68 -24.48 -9.01
C ALA A 160 59.82 -25.29 -8.34
N ALA A 161 60.44 -24.75 -7.29
CA ALA A 161 61.50 -25.41 -6.53
C ALA A 161 60.99 -26.30 -5.37
N GLY A 162 59.78 -26.03 -4.88
CA GLY A 162 59.14 -26.75 -3.79
C GLY A 162 58.42 -28.02 -4.24
N LYS A 163 58.22 -28.97 -3.31
CA LYS A 163 57.27 -30.08 -3.50
C LYS A 163 55.84 -29.51 -3.57
N PRO A 164 54.91 -30.11 -4.35
CA PRO A 164 53.54 -29.63 -4.43
C PRO A 164 52.93 -29.56 -3.03
N ILE A 165 52.54 -28.36 -2.62
CA ILE A 165 51.85 -28.11 -1.35
C ILE A 165 50.43 -28.63 -1.54
N GLN A 166 49.99 -29.53 -0.67
CA GLN A 166 48.57 -29.93 -0.62
C GLN A 166 47.78 -28.74 -0.06
N GLU A 167 46.91 -28.16 -0.89
CA GLU A 167 46.04 -27.04 -0.49
C GLU A 167 44.83 -27.52 0.33
N GLU A 168 44.50 -28.80 0.26
CA GLU A 168 43.42 -29.41 1.04
C GLU A 168 43.95 -30.08 2.32
N PRO A 169 43.27 -29.89 3.47
CA PRO A 169 43.65 -30.53 4.72
C PRO A 169 43.45 -32.05 4.62
N ASP A 170 44.53 -32.79 4.86
CA ASP A 170 44.54 -34.25 4.79
C ASP A 170 43.60 -34.85 5.86
N SER A 171 42.95 -35.99 5.60
CA SER A 171 41.90 -36.54 6.50
C SER A 171 42.42 -37.05 7.86
N ASN A 172 43.74 -37.24 7.99
CA ASN A 172 44.38 -37.73 9.20
C ASN A 172 44.69 -36.61 10.20
N LYS A 173 44.12 -36.68 11.41
CA LYS A 173 44.29 -35.68 12.48
C LYS A 173 45.74 -35.39 12.86
N ASP A 174 46.60 -36.42 12.89
CA ASP A 174 48.02 -36.26 13.25
C ASP A 174 48.82 -35.49 12.18
N ILE A 175 48.42 -35.62 10.92
CA ILE A 175 49.02 -34.89 9.79
C ILE A 175 48.56 -33.44 9.82
N GLN A 176 47.27 -33.18 10.12
CA GLN A 176 46.73 -31.83 10.30
C GLN A 176 47.41 -31.08 11.45
N LEU A 177 47.62 -31.74 12.61
CA LEU A 177 48.31 -31.10 13.74
C LEU A 177 49.75 -30.71 13.39
N ARG A 178 50.45 -31.55 12.61
CA ARG A 178 51.79 -31.22 12.10
C ARG A 178 51.75 -30.04 11.13
N GLN A 179 50.81 -30.00 10.20
CA GLN A 179 50.63 -28.88 9.27
C GLN A 179 50.32 -27.57 10.01
N ILE A 180 49.38 -27.58 10.96
CA ILE A 180 49.05 -26.41 11.79
C ILE A 180 50.26 -25.96 12.60
N SER A 181 51.04 -26.88 13.18
CA SER A 181 52.25 -26.52 13.92
C SER A 181 53.33 -25.87 13.05
N GLN A 182 53.46 -26.31 11.78
CA GLN A 182 54.36 -25.73 10.80
C GLN A 182 53.89 -24.35 10.32
N ILE A 183 52.57 -24.18 10.13
CA ILE A 183 51.97 -22.88 9.80
C ILE A 183 52.14 -21.91 10.97
N LYS A 184 51.90 -22.36 12.19
CA LYS A 184 52.09 -21.58 13.41
C LYS A 184 53.54 -21.13 13.57
N SER A 185 54.51 -22.04 13.43
CA SER A 185 55.92 -21.69 13.52
C SER A 185 56.36 -20.75 12.39
N ALA A 186 55.80 -20.89 11.19
CA ALA A 186 56.02 -19.96 10.09
C ALA A 186 55.45 -18.56 10.39
N PHE A 187 54.24 -18.46 10.94
CA PHE A 187 53.68 -17.17 11.36
C PHE A 187 54.46 -16.54 12.51
N GLU A 188 54.86 -17.32 13.52
CA GLU A 188 55.74 -16.85 14.61
C GLU A 188 57.08 -16.33 14.08
N ALA A 189 57.64 -16.98 13.05
CA ALA A 189 58.86 -16.53 12.37
C ALA A 189 58.65 -15.28 11.49
N LEU A 190 57.44 -15.05 10.96
CA LEU A 190 57.09 -13.88 10.16
C LEU A 190 56.68 -12.67 11.01
N THR A 191 56.19 -12.89 12.23
CA THR A 191 55.74 -11.82 13.15
C THR A 191 56.80 -10.74 13.43
N PRO A 192 58.11 -11.06 13.63
CA PRO A 192 59.14 -10.04 13.84
C PRO A 192 59.65 -9.38 12.56
N VAL A 193 59.26 -9.85 11.37
CA VAL A 193 59.70 -9.28 10.10
C VAL A 193 58.86 -8.04 9.81
N GLU A 194 59.51 -6.87 9.77
CA GLU A 194 58.82 -5.61 9.49
C GLU A 194 58.23 -5.65 8.07
N PRO A 195 56.91 -5.47 7.92
CA PRO A 195 56.29 -5.45 6.60
C PRO A 195 56.78 -4.24 5.82
N TYR A 196 56.72 -4.34 4.49
CA TYR A 196 57.06 -3.22 3.63
C TYR A 196 56.15 -2.02 3.91
N THR A 197 56.72 -0.95 4.46
CA THR A 197 56.07 0.35 4.57
C THR A 197 56.50 1.23 3.39
N PRO A 198 55.56 1.92 2.71
CA PRO A 198 55.94 2.85 1.67
C PRO A 198 56.78 4.01 2.24
N PHE A 199 57.57 4.67 1.38
CA PHE A 199 58.34 5.86 1.76
C PHE A 199 57.44 6.95 2.38
N PRO A 200 57.96 7.77 3.31
CA PRO A 200 57.18 8.82 3.97
C PRO A 200 56.63 9.88 2.99
N ASP A 201 57.28 10.07 1.85
CA ASP A 201 56.82 10.96 0.77
C ASP A 201 55.71 10.35 -0.11
N SER A 202 55.32 9.11 0.17
CA SER A 202 54.25 8.41 -0.53
C SER A 202 52.89 9.02 -0.20
N PRO A 203 52.04 9.31 -1.20
CA PRO A 203 50.66 9.73 -0.97
C PRO A 203 49.74 8.59 -0.47
N LEU A 204 50.22 7.35 -0.39
CA LEU A 204 49.40 6.18 -0.08
C LEU A 204 48.74 6.21 1.32
N PRO A 205 49.44 6.56 2.42
CA PRO A 205 48.81 6.67 3.73
C PRO A 205 47.67 7.70 3.74
N SER A 206 47.87 8.84 3.08
CA SER A 206 46.86 9.89 2.95
C SER A 206 45.66 9.43 2.13
N LEU A 207 45.89 8.70 1.03
CA LEU A 207 44.80 8.14 0.23
C LEU A 207 44.05 7.02 0.95
N LEU A 208 44.74 6.19 1.72
CA LEU A 208 44.11 5.14 2.52
C LEU A 208 43.26 5.78 3.63
N ALA A 209 43.78 6.80 4.31
CA ALA A 209 43.01 7.59 5.29
C ALA A 209 41.78 8.22 4.64
N LEU A 210 41.91 8.81 3.44
CA LEU A 210 40.76 9.38 2.72
C LEU A 210 39.74 8.31 2.32
N ARG A 211 40.19 7.18 1.77
CA ARG A 211 39.30 6.08 1.36
C ARG A 211 38.57 5.47 2.55
N THR A 212 39.28 5.24 3.66
CA THR A 212 38.70 4.66 4.88
C THR A 212 37.72 5.62 5.54
N THR A 213 38.06 6.91 5.63
CA THR A 213 37.12 7.94 6.13
C THR A 213 35.91 8.09 5.21
N HIS A 214 36.09 8.05 3.89
CA HIS A 214 34.97 8.08 2.94
C HIS A 214 34.08 6.84 3.06
N ALA A 215 34.66 5.65 3.13
CA ALA A 215 33.93 4.40 3.28
C ALA A 215 33.13 4.36 4.59
N THR A 216 33.77 4.68 5.72
CA THR A 216 33.13 4.74 7.04
C THR A 216 32.06 5.81 7.11
N THR A 217 32.27 6.97 6.48
CA THR A 217 31.24 8.02 6.39
C THR A 217 30.04 7.57 5.56
N SER A 218 30.27 6.87 4.45
CA SER A 218 29.20 6.34 3.61
C SER A 218 28.40 5.26 4.33
N GLU A 219 29.07 4.36 5.05
CA GLU A 219 28.45 3.32 5.85
C GLU A 219 27.68 3.90 7.04
N ALA A 220 28.24 4.89 7.74
CA ALA A 220 27.54 5.58 8.81
C ALA A 220 26.26 6.27 8.31
N LYS A 221 26.28 6.84 7.10
CA LYS A 221 25.09 7.42 6.46
C LYS A 221 24.03 6.37 6.16
N SER A 222 24.40 5.22 5.60
CA SER A 222 23.42 4.16 5.34
C SER A 222 22.84 3.59 6.64
N ALA A 223 23.67 3.40 7.67
CA ALA A 223 23.21 2.98 8.99
C ALA A 223 22.26 4.00 9.64
N LEU A 224 22.52 5.31 9.48
CA LEU A 224 21.62 6.36 9.97
C LEU A 224 20.25 6.29 9.29
N ILE A 225 20.20 6.06 7.98
CA ILE A 225 18.94 5.92 7.26
C ILE A 225 18.13 4.73 7.78
N ILE A 226 18.78 3.58 7.97
CA ILE A 226 18.13 2.36 8.51
C ILE A 226 17.59 2.63 9.92
N THR A 227 18.43 3.12 10.82
CA THR A 227 18.04 3.41 12.21
C THR A 227 16.94 4.47 12.32
N LYS A 228 16.91 5.45 11.41
CA LYS A 228 15.82 6.44 11.34
C LYS A 228 14.50 5.78 10.93
N ASN A 229 14.52 4.86 9.97
CA ASN A 229 13.33 4.12 9.57
C ASN A 229 12.84 3.20 10.70
N ASP A 230 13.76 2.54 11.40
CA ASP A 230 13.43 1.70 12.55
C ASP A 230 12.82 2.52 13.69
N LEU A 231 13.39 3.70 13.98
CA LEU A 231 12.85 4.62 14.98
C LEU A 231 11.44 5.07 14.63
N PHE A 232 11.22 5.46 13.38
CA PHE A 232 9.88 5.84 12.89
C PHE A 232 8.88 4.69 13.04
N HIS A 233 9.29 3.46 12.73
CA HIS A 233 8.43 2.30 12.90
C HIS A 233 8.08 2.04 14.38
N VAL A 234 9.06 2.15 15.28
CA VAL A 234 8.85 2.00 16.72
C VAL A 234 7.93 3.09 17.27
N GLU A 235 8.06 4.34 16.81
CA GLU A 235 7.16 5.43 17.18
C GLU A 235 5.71 5.15 16.76
N GLN A 236 5.49 4.63 15.54
CA GLN A 236 4.17 4.23 15.08
C GLN A 236 3.58 3.09 15.93
N LEU A 237 4.40 2.08 16.25
CA LEU A 237 3.97 0.98 17.12
C LEU A 237 3.61 1.48 18.52
N LEU A 238 4.38 2.44 19.06
CA LEU A 238 4.10 3.04 20.35
C LEU A 238 2.78 3.82 20.34
N GLN A 239 2.54 4.63 19.29
CA GLN A 239 1.27 5.35 19.14
C GLN A 239 0.07 4.40 19.05
N LYS A 240 0.21 3.32 18.27
CA LYS A 240 -0.82 2.28 18.20
C LYS A 240 -1.06 1.64 19.57
N GLY A 241 0.00 1.23 20.26
CA GLY A 241 -0.10 0.64 21.60
C GLY A 241 -0.73 1.59 22.63
N ALA A 242 -0.49 2.89 22.51
CA ALA A 242 -1.12 3.90 23.35
C ALA A 242 -2.63 4.00 23.08
N ALA A 243 -3.04 4.03 21.81
CA ALA A 243 -4.45 4.03 21.43
C ALA A 243 -5.17 2.75 21.90
N ASP A 244 -4.57 1.58 21.68
CA ASP A 244 -5.12 0.29 22.14
C ASP A 244 -5.31 0.26 23.67
N LEU A 245 -4.40 0.91 24.41
CA LEU A 245 -4.47 1.01 25.86
C LEU A 245 -5.57 1.98 26.33
N GLU A 246 -5.81 3.07 25.60
CA GLU A 246 -6.94 3.98 25.86
C GLU A 246 -8.28 3.26 25.64
N ASP A 247 -8.41 2.53 24.52
CA ASP A 247 -9.58 1.70 24.23
C ASP A 247 -9.79 0.64 25.31
N GLY A 248 -8.72 -0.02 25.75
CA GLY A 248 -8.75 -0.97 26.86
C GLY A 248 -9.31 -0.36 28.15
N ARG A 249 -8.91 0.88 28.49
CA ARG A 249 -9.44 1.61 29.66
C ARG A 249 -10.92 1.97 29.52
N LEU A 250 -11.36 2.33 28.31
CA LEU A 250 -12.78 2.61 28.05
C LEU A 250 -13.63 1.34 28.23
N ILE A 251 -13.14 0.21 27.72
CA ILE A 251 -13.79 -1.11 27.90
C ILE A 251 -13.82 -1.48 29.39
N GLU A 252 -12.72 -1.31 30.11
CA GLU A 252 -12.66 -1.59 31.55
C GLU A 252 -13.71 -0.77 32.31
N LYS A 253 -13.78 0.53 32.06
CA LYS A 253 -14.77 1.42 32.67
C LYS A 253 -16.20 0.98 32.31
N ALA A 254 -16.46 0.66 31.04
CA ALA A 254 -17.76 0.19 30.61
C ALA A 254 -18.15 -1.13 31.30
N LEU A 255 -17.21 -2.07 31.43
CA LEU A 255 -17.43 -3.33 32.15
C LEU A 255 -17.70 -3.09 33.63
N GLN A 256 -16.91 -2.24 34.31
CA GLN A 256 -17.14 -1.87 35.71
C GLN A 256 -18.53 -1.26 35.92
N THR A 257 -18.96 -0.36 35.03
CA THR A 257 -20.32 0.21 35.11
C THR A 257 -21.40 -0.84 34.92
N ARG A 258 -21.20 -1.80 34.00
CA ARG A 258 -22.15 -2.90 33.76
C ARG A 258 -22.19 -3.88 34.94
N VAL A 259 -21.04 -4.22 35.52
CA VAL A 259 -20.96 -5.06 36.72
C VAL A 259 -21.72 -4.40 37.87
N SER A 260 -21.45 -3.12 38.14
CA SER A 260 -22.15 -2.36 39.18
C SER A 260 -23.67 -2.30 38.93
N ALA A 261 -24.09 -2.11 37.67
CA ALA A 261 -25.51 -2.11 37.31
C ALA A 261 -26.15 -3.49 37.50
N LEU A 262 -25.44 -4.57 37.13
CA LEU A 262 -25.90 -5.95 37.30
C LEU A 262 -26.00 -6.33 38.78
N GLU A 263 -24.99 -6.00 39.58
CA GLU A 263 -25.03 -6.15 41.05
C GLU A 263 -26.24 -5.44 41.64
N GLY A 264 -26.49 -4.18 41.25
CA GLY A 264 -27.68 -3.45 41.65
C GLY A 264 -28.99 -4.10 41.18
N THR A 265 -29.03 -4.75 40.01
CA THR A 265 -30.21 -5.54 39.61
C THR A 265 -30.36 -6.81 40.43
N ILE A 266 -29.27 -7.53 40.73
CA ILE A 266 -29.27 -8.74 41.53
C ILE A 266 -29.75 -8.44 42.95
N GLU A 267 -29.25 -7.37 43.57
CA GLU A 267 -29.72 -6.92 44.90
C GLU A 267 -31.22 -6.59 44.88
N LYS A 268 -31.69 -5.84 43.87
CA LYS A 268 -33.12 -5.56 43.69
C LYS A 268 -33.94 -6.83 43.48
N HIS A 269 -33.39 -7.84 42.81
CA HIS A 269 -34.07 -9.12 42.62
C HIS A 269 -34.04 -10.00 43.87
N ALA A 270 -32.96 -9.98 44.65
CA ALA A 270 -32.82 -10.71 45.91
C ALA A 270 -33.79 -10.18 46.99
N GLN A 271 -34.08 -8.89 46.98
CA GLN A 271 -35.05 -8.26 47.90
C GLN A 271 -36.52 -8.45 47.48
N LYS A 272 -36.80 -8.86 46.23
CA LYS A 272 -38.17 -9.04 45.73
C LYS A 272 -38.68 -10.47 46.02
N PRO A 273 -39.95 -10.63 46.43
CA PRO A 273 -40.54 -11.96 46.58
C PRO A 273 -40.68 -12.66 45.22
N THR A 274 -40.47 -13.97 45.18
CA THR A 274 -40.44 -14.81 43.97
C THR A 274 -41.68 -14.68 43.08
N ALA A 275 -42.87 -14.52 43.69
CA ALA A 275 -44.12 -14.27 42.97
C ALA A 275 -44.13 -12.95 42.18
N GLN A 276 -43.44 -11.92 42.67
CA GLN A 276 -43.31 -10.64 41.99
C GLN A 276 -42.29 -10.71 40.84
N VAL A 277 -41.22 -11.51 41.01
CA VAL A 277 -40.24 -11.77 39.94
C VAL A 277 -40.89 -12.50 38.76
N ALA A 278 -41.74 -13.50 39.01
CA ALA A 278 -42.49 -14.19 37.96
C ALA A 278 -43.43 -13.25 37.18
N LYS A 279 -44.11 -12.33 37.89
CA LYS A 279 -44.94 -11.30 37.24
C LYS A 279 -44.11 -10.33 36.40
N ASP A 280 -42.94 -9.92 36.88
CA ASP A 280 -42.02 -9.04 36.15
C ASP A 280 -41.49 -9.73 34.87
N ILE A 281 -41.14 -11.01 34.93
CA ILE A 281 -40.72 -11.80 33.76
C ILE A 281 -41.85 -11.94 32.75
N MET A 282 -43.07 -12.29 33.20
CA MET A 282 -44.23 -12.38 32.31
C MET A 282 -44.54 -11.04 31.66
N ARG A 283 -44.42 -9.92 32.39
CA ARG A 283 -44.56 -8.58 31.82
C ARG A 283 -43.47 -8.30 30.79
N GLY A 284 -42.23 -8.70 31.06
CA GLY A 284 -41.11 -8.60 30.11
C GLY A 284 -41.36 -9.37 28.81
N LEU A 285 -41.85 -10.61 28.90
CA LEU A 285 -42.22 -11.42 27.74
C LEU A 285 -43.40 -10.81 26.96
N LYS A 286 -44.43 -10.30 27.65
CA LYS A 286 -45.55 -9.58 27.01
C LYS A 286 -45.06 -8.34 26.26
N ASN A 287 -44.15 -7.57 26.85
CA ASN A 287 -43.58 -6.39 26.21
C ASN A 287 -42.72 -6.75 24.98
N LYS A 288 -41.93 -7.84 25.06
CA LYS A 288 -41.18 -8.35 23.91
C LYS A 288 -42.11 -8.80 22.79
N LYS A 289 -43.16 -9.55 23.12
CA LYS A 289 -44.19 -9.95 22.16
C LYS A 289 -44.80 -8.73 21.46
N ALA A 290 -45.27 -7.75 22.24
CA ALA A 290 -45.84 -6.51 21.69
C ALA A 290 -44.85 -5.75 20.78
N ARG A 291 -43.56 -5.75 21.12
CA ARG A 291 -42.52 -5.16 20.28
C ARG A 291 -42.36 -5.92 18.96
N TYR A 292 -42.26 -7.25 18.99
CA TYR A 292 -42.18 -8.04 17.77
C TYR A 292 -43.43 -7.90 16.92
N ASP A 293 -44.62 -7.87 17.51
CA ASP A 293 -45.87 -7.62 16.80
C ASP A 293 -45.83 -6.26 16.07
N MET A 294 -45.34 -5.20 16.74
CA MET A 294 -45.20 -3.87 16.15
C MET A 294 -44.15 -3.82 15.03
N ASP A 295 -43.01 -4.48 15.23
CA ASP A 295 -41.93 -4.54 14.24
C ASP A 295 -42.37 -5.34 13.00
N THR A 296 -43.14 -6.42 13.17
CA THR A 296 -43.77 -7.19 12.07
C THR A 296 -44.75 -6.34 11.27
N VAL A 297 -45.64 -5.59 11.94
CA VAL A 297 -46.59 -4.69 11.24
C VAL A 297 -45.83 -3.63 10.43
N ARG A 298 -44.75 -3.07 11.00
CA ARG A 298 -43.91 -2.10 10.29
C ARG A 298 -43.23 -2.73 9.07
N LEU A 299 -42.67 -3.93 9.23
CA LEU A 299 -42.00 -4.64 8.16
C LEU A 299 -42.96 -4.98 7.02
N VAL A 300 -44.12 -5.55 7.33
CA VAL A 300 -45.16 -5.88 6.34
C VAL A 300 -45.63 -4.62 5.60
N LYS A 301 -45.77 -3.49 6.29
CA LYS A 301 -46.10 -2.21 5.66
C LYS A 301 -45.01 -1.78 4.66
N SER A 302 -43.74 -1.75 5.10
CA SER A 302 -42.62 -1.37 4.24
C SER A 302 -42.42 -2.32 3.05
N PHE A 303 -42.70 -3.61 3.25
CA PHE A 303 -42.67 -4.61 2.18
C PHE A 303 -43.79 -4.37 1.16
N ASN A 304 -45.00 -4.06 1.62
CA ASN A 304 -46.12 -3.73 0.74
C ASN A 304 -45.90 -2.43 -0.05
N GLU A 305 -45.26 -1.43 0.55
CA GLU A 305 -44.83 -0.20 -0.13
C GLU A 305 -43.78 -0.53 -1.21
N PHE A 306 -42.74 -1.31 -0.86
CA PHE A 306 -41.73 -1.76 -1.82
C PHE A 306 -42.33 -2.55 -3.00
N ILE A 307 -43.31 -3.41 -2.73
CA ILE A 307 -44.01 -4.15 -3.79
C ILE A 307 -44.69 -3.18 -4.75
N ASN A 308 -45.46 -2.22 -4.24
CA ASN A 308 -46.20 -1.29 -5.08
C ASN A 308 -45.28 -0.37 -5.89
N ASP A 309 -44.28 0.20 -5.23
CA ASP A 309 -43.49 1.30 -5.79
C ASP A 309 -42.43 0.82 -6.78
N HIS A 310 -41.91 -0.40 -6.59
CA HIS A 310 -40.78 -0.92 -7.37
C HIS A 310 -41.07 -2.28 -8.00
N LEU A 311 -41.53 -3.24 -7.21
CA LEU A 311 -41.56 -4.63 -7.67
C LEU A 311 -42.70 -4.92 -8.65
N ALA A 312 -43.87 -4.31 -8.45
CA ALA A 312 -45.08 -4.54 -9.24
C ALA A 312 -44.87 -4.24 -10.72
N VAL A 313 -44.24 -3.10 -11.02
CA VAL A 313 -43.96 -2.64 -12.39
C VAL A 313 -42.98 -3.58 -13.09
N MET A 314 -41.93 -4.00 -12.38
CA MET A 314 -40.95 -4.95 -12.92
C MET A 314 -41.54 -6.35 -13.12
N LEU A 315 -42.35 -6.85 -12.18
CA LEU A 315 -42.99 -8.16 -12.30
C LEU A 315 -43.99 -8.20 -13.45
N ALA A 316 -44.79 -7.14 -13.61
CA ALA A 316 -45.70 -7.01 -14.75
C ALA A 316 -44.93 -7.01 -16.08
N ALA A 317 -43.77 -6.37 -16.13
CA ALA A 317 -42.94 -6.37 -17.33
C ALA A 317 -42.42 -7.77 -17.65
N GLU A 318 -41.93 -8.52 -16.66
CA GLU A 318 -41.49 -9.91 -16.84
C GLU A 318 -42.66 -10.81 -17.31
N GLU A 319 -43.87 -10.62 -16.77
CA GLU A 319 -45.05 -11.39 -17.22
C GLU A 319 -45.46 -11.08 -18.66
N LEU A 320 -45.28 -9.85 -19.10
CA LEU A 320 -45.51 -9.43 -20.50
C LEU A 320 -44.36 -9.80 -21.44
N GLY A 321 -43.37 -10.58 -20.97
CA GLY A 321 -42.21 -11.03 -21.76
C GLY A 321 -41.11 -9.97 -21.92
N GLY A 322 -41.11 -8.98 -21.04
CA GLY A 322 -40.10 -7.94 -20.91
C GLY A 322 -38.84 -8.41 -20.16
N PRO A 323 -37.96 -7.47 -19.77
CA PRO A 323 -36.73 -7.79 -19.07
C PRO A 323 -37.01 -8.49 -17.73
N VAL A 324 -36.10 -9.36 -17.31
CA VAL A 324 -36.21 -10.07 -16.03
C VAL A 324 -36.07 -9.07 -14.88
N VAL A 325 -36.87 -9.24 -13.82
CA VAL A 325 -36.79 -8.36 -12.63
C VAL A 325 -35.35 -8.32 -12.11
N GLY A 326 -34.74 -7.12 -12.12
CA GLY A 326 -33.36 -6.84 -11.71
C GLY A 326 -32.34 -6.64 -12.83
N GLU A 327 -32.68 -6.87 -14.11
CA GLU A 327 -31.76 -6.68 -15.25
C GLU A 327 -31.78 -5.25 -15.84
N LEU A 328 -32.94 -4.59 -15.84
CA LEU A 328 -33.10 -3.19 -16.23
C LEU A 328 -33.64 -2.40 -15.03
N LEU A 329 -32.98 -1.29 -14.68
CA LEU A 329 -33.30 -0.48 -13.51
C LEU A 329 -34.51 0.45 -13.71
N ASP A 330 -34.80 0.84 -14.96
CA ASP A 330 -35.80 1.88 -15.26
C ASP A 330 -36.90 1.32 -16.20
N VAL A 331 -37.86 0.58 -15.63
CA VAL A 331 -39.08 0.18 -16.34
C VAL A 331 -40.24 1.03 -15.81
N ASP A 332 -40.72 1.97 -16.61
CA ASP A 332 -41.86 2.82 -16.28
C ASP A 332 -43.20 2.24 -16.81
N GLU A 333 -44.33 2.68 -16.25
CA GLU A 333 -45.68 2.33 -16.73
C GLU A 333 -45.88 2.61 -18.23
N THR A 334 -45.21 3.63 -18.77
CA THR A 334 -45.23 3.94 -20.22
C THR A 334 -44.55 2.87 -21.09
N ASN A 335 -43.55 2.16 -20.55
CA ASN A 335 -42.86 1.07 -21.25
C ASN A 335 -43.71 -0.21 -21.24
N LEU A 336 -44.54 -0.41 -20.21
CA LEU A 336 -45.50 -1.51 -20.11
C LEU A 336 -46.59 -1.39 -21.20
N GLU A 337 -47.14 -0.19 -21.39
CA GLU A 337 -48.17 0.07 -22.41
C GLU A 337 -47.66 -0.14 -23.84
N ALA A 338 -46.38 0.14 -24.09
CA ALA A 338 -45.75 -0.04 -25.40
C ALA A 338 -45.53 -1.53 -25.78
N GLY A 339 -45.49 -2.42 -24.77
CA GLY A 339 -45.26 -3.86 -24.92
C GLY A 339 -43.82 -4.22 -25.30
N PHE A 340 -43.41 -5.45 -24.98
CA PHE A 340 -42.05 -5.93 -25.23
C PHE A 340 -41.97 -6.87 -26.45
N ASN A 341 -40.79 -6.97 -27.06
CA ASN A 341 -40.51 -8.00 -28.06
C ASN A 341 -39.97 -9.28 -27.38
N ALA A 342 -39.90 -10.40 -28.11
CA ALA A 342 -39.36 -11.66 -27.59
C ALA A 342 -37.87 -11.61 -27.17
N GLN A 343 -37.21 -10.46 -27.34
CA GLN A 343 -35.84 -10.19 -26.89
C GLN A 343 -35.80 -9.20 -25.70
N GLY A 344 -36.93 -8.93 -25.04
CA GLY A 344 -37.02 -8.08 -23.84
C GLY A 344 -36.89 -6.57 -24.10
N LYS A 345 -36.90 -6.11 -25.36
CA LYS A 345 -36.80 -4.68 -25.70
C LYS A 345 -38.19 -4.07 -25.89
N ALA A 346 -38.40 -2.87 -25.35
CA ALA A 346 -39.63 -2.10 -25.52
C ALA A 346 -39.89 -1.83 -27.02
N ARG A 347 -41.12 -2.08 -27.47
CA ARG A 347 -41.54 -1.77 -28.84
C ARG A 347 -41.76 -0.25 -28.97
N LYS A 348 -41.50 0.31 -30.15
CA LYS A 348 -41.81 1.72 -30.40
C LYS A 348 -43.34 1.88 -30.47
N PRO A 349 -43.94 2.87 -29.78
CA PRO A 349 -45.38 3.03 -29.72
C PRO A 349 -45.90 3.40 -31.11
N LYS A 350 -46.77 2.57 -31.68
CA LYS A 350 -47.45 2.86 -32.94
C LYS A 350 -48.92 2.46 -32.85
N GLY A 351 -49.73 3.40 -32.35
CA GLY A 351 -51.20 3.37 -32.37
C GLY A 351 -51.83 2.32 -31.46
N LEU A 352 -53.06 2.56 -31.00
CA LEU A 352 -53.84 1.60 -30.20
C LEU A 352 -53.83 0.22 -30.85
N LEU A 353 -53.13 -0.74 -30.23
CA LEU A 353 -53.17 -2.13 -30.65
C LEU A 353 -54.06 -2.89 -29.67
N SER A 354 -55.18 -3.32 -30.25
CA SER A 354 -56.12 -4.34 -29.79
C SER A 354 -55.44 -5.55 -29.12
N GLU A 355 -56.18 -6.24 -28.26
CA GLU A 355 -55.83 -7.44 -27.47
C GLU A 355 -55.02 -8.53 -28.22
N ALA A 356 -55.02 -8.51 -29.55
CA ALA A 356 -54.25 -9.38 -30.44
C ALA A 356 -52.71 -9.20 -30.41
N GLY A 357 -52.18 -8.19 -29.71
CA GLY A 357 -50.74 -7.98 -29.55
C GLY A 357 -50.11 -8.72 -28.36
N ARG A 358 -50.92 -9.34 -27.49
CA ARG A 358 -50.48 -10.10 -26.33
C ARG A 358 -49.94 -11.46 -26.80
N GLN A 359 -48.76 -11.85 -26.35
CA GLN A 359 -48.36 -13.26 -26.48
C GLN A 359 -49.28 -14.07 -25.58
N GLN A 360 -50.36 -14.63 -26.16
CA GLN A 360 -51.16 -15.64 -25.49
C GLN A 360 -50.23 -16.81 -25.17
N ARG A 361 -50.05 -17.08 -23.89
CA ARG A 361 -49.26 -18.22 -23.45
C ARG A 361 -50.03 -19.47 -23.82
N ILE A 362 -49.30 -20.53 -24.19
CA ILE A 362 -49.90 -21.75 -24.73
C ILE A 362 -51.00 -22.27 -23.79
N ASP A 363 -50.87 -22.10 -22.47
CA ASP A 363 -51.85 -22.52 -21.47
C ASP A 363 -53.21 -21.79 -21.55
N GLU A 364 -53.26 -20.52 -21.98
CA GLU A 364 -54.53 -19.78 -22.20
C GLU A 364 -55.30 -20.30 -23.42
N ILE A 365 -54.58 -20.85 -24.40
CA ILE A 365 -55.17 -21.49 -25.58
C ILE A 365 -55.87 -22.81 -25.19
N TRP A 366 -55.45 -23.44 -24.09
CA TRP A 366 -55.94 -24.75 -23.66
C TRP A 366 -56.96 -24.73 -22.51
N LYS A 367 -57.16 -23.59 -21.81
CA LYS A 367 -58.27 -23.43 -20.85
C LYS A 367 -59.43 -22.68 -21.49
N GLN A 368 -60.30 -23.38 -22.22
CA GLN A 368 -61.66 -22.89 -22.44
C GLN A 368 -62.42 -22.95 -21.11
N GLN A 369 -62.41 -21.86 -20.34
CA GLN A 369 -63.39 -21.65 -19.28
C GLN A 369 -64.61 -20.89 -19.84
N PRO A 370 -65.82 -21.25 -19.41
CA PRO A 370 -67.05 -20.79 -20.03
C PRO A 370 -67.34 -19.34 -19.70
N GLU A 371 -67.82 -18.62 -20.73
CA GLU A 371 -68.60 -17.38 -20.69
C GLU A 371 -69.29 -17.13 -19.34
N ARG A 372 -68.62 -16.39 -18.45
CA ARG A 372 -69.28 -15.65 -17.38
C ARG A 372 -68.72 -14.23 -17.30
N GLU A 373 -69.61 -13.33 -17.70
CA GLU A 373 -69.68 -11.93 -17.27
C GLU A 373 -68.57 -11.01 -17.79
N ARG A 374 -68.72 -10.64 -19.07
CA ARG A 374 -68.41 -9.28 -19.57
C ARG A 374 -69.24 -8.25 -18.78
N ARG A 375 -68.88 -7.98 -17.52
CA ARG A 375 -69.22 -6.72 -16.86
C ARG A 375 -68.07 -5.77 -17.14
N ALA A 376 -68.40 -4.52 -17.44
CA ALA A 376 -67.49 -3.44 -17.76
C ALA A 376 -66.29 -3.44 -16.80
N GLN A 377 -65.18 -4.02 -17.24
CA GLN A 377 -63.98 -4.20 -16.43
C GLN A 377 -63.23 -2.88 -16.43
N GLU A 378 -62.92 -2.41 -15.23
CA GLU A 378 -61.89 -1.41 -14.99
C GLU A 378 -60.65 -1.74 -15.83
N PRO A 379 -59.90 -0.73 -16.32
CA PRO A 379 -58.70 -0.96 -17.09
C PRO A 379 -57.78 -1.91 -16.33
N TRP A 380 -57.62 -3.13 -16.86
CA TRP A 380 -56.91 -4.22 -16.21
C TRP A 380 -55.44 -3.81 -16.07
N ASN A 381 -55.07 -3.34 -14.88
CA ASN A 381 -53.73 -2.83 -14.62
C ASN A 381 -52.84 -4.00 -14.17
N GLU A 382 -52.01 -4.49 -15.10
CA GLU A 382 -51.09 -5.62 -14.90
C GLU A 382 -50.18 -5.42 -13.67
N THR A 383 -49.80 -4.18 -13.38
CA THR A 383 -48.98 -3.84 -12.21
C THR A 383 -49.71 -4.17 -10.90
N THR A 384 -50.99 -3.84 -10.81
CA THR A 384 -51.80 -4.12 -9.62
C THR A 384 -52.03 -5.62 -9.44
N ALA A 385 -52.24 -6.36 -10.53
CA ALA A 385 -52.39 -7.82 -10.51
C ALA A 385 -51.10 -8.53 -10.07
N ALA A 386 -49.95 -8.09 -10.57
CA ALA A 386 -48.64 -8.61 -10.16
C ALA A 386 -48.34 -8.30 -8.68
N ALA A 387 -48.73 -7.12 -8.20
CA ALA A 387 -48.60 -6.74 -6.80
C ALA A 387 -49.46 -7.60 -5.88
N THR A 388 -50.72 -7.86 -6.25
CA THR A 388 -51.63 -8.71 -5.46
C THR A 388 -51.16 -10.16 -5.43
N GLU A 389 -50.74 -10.71 -6.57
CA GLU A 389 -50.22 -12.07 -6.65
C GLU A 389 -48.96 -12.26 -5.80
N MET A 390 -48.02 -11.30 -5.83
CA MET A 390 -46.81 -11.35 -4.99
C MET A 390 -47.16 -11.36 -3.50
N ARG A 391 -48.14 -10.54 -3.08
CA ARG A 391 -48.59 -10.50 -1.68
C ARG A 391 -49.23 -11.81 -1.26
N GLU A 392 -50.23 -12.27 -2.01
CA GLU A 392 -50.96 -13.50 -1.73
C GLU A 392 -50.01 -14.68 -1.64
N LEU A 393 -49.06 -14.79 -2.59
CA LEU A 393 -48.07 -15.85 -2.58
C LEU A 393 -47.18 -15.79 -1.32
N THR A 394 -46.70 -14.59 -0.94
CA THR A 394 -45.87 -14.43 0.27
C THR A 394 -46.65 -14.73 1.55
N GLU A 395 -47.91 -14.36 1.62
CA GLU A 395 -48.79 -14.65 2.75
C GLU A 395 -49.04 -16.15 2.87
N LEU A 396 -49.39 -16.82 1.77
CA LEU A 396 -49.56 -18.27 1.73
C LEU A 396 -48.28 -19.00 2.15
N LEU A 397 -47.11 -18.54 1.69
CA LEU A 397 -45.83 -19.13 2.05
C LEU A 397 -45.50 -18.94 3.54
N LEU A 398 -45.78 -17.76 4.11
CA LEU A 398 -45.55 -17.48 5.53
C LEU A 398 -46.50 -18.26 6.43
N ASN A 399 -47.79 -18.30 6.09
CA ASN A 399 -48.79 -19.05 6.85
C ASN A 399 -48.47 -20.55 6.83
N ASN A 400 -48.15 -21.10 5.65
CA ASN A 400 -47.74 -22.51 5.55
C ASN A 400 -46.45 -22.82 6.30
N LEU A 401 -45.49 -21.88 6.38
CA LEU A 401 -44.28 -22.07 7.19
C LEU A 401 -44.63 -22.17 8.69
N VAL A 402 -45.52 -21.30 9.18
CA VAL A 402 -45.98 -21.30 10.57
C VAL A 402 -46.77 -22.58 10.88
N GLU A 403 -47.59 -23.05 9.95
CA GLU A 403 -48.37 -24.29 10.11
C GLU A 403 -47.52 -25.57 10.03
N ALA A 404 -46.42 -25.56 9.27
CA ALA A 404 -45.58 -26.72 9.03
C ALA A 404 -44.63 -27.11 10.19
N ASP A 405 -44.60 -26.33 11.29
CA ASP A 405 -43.88 -26.56 12.55
C ASP A 405 -42.55 -27.35 12.44
N GLY A 406 -41.67 -26.93 11.53
CA GLY A 406 -40.30 -27.45 11.39
C GLY A 406 -40.14 -28.79 10.63
N GLY A 407 -41.19 -29.33 10.04
CA GLY A 407 -41.14 -30.52 9.19
C GLY A 407 -40.47 -30.25 7.83
N MET A 408 -39.36 -30.95 7.52
CA MET A 408 -38.60 -30.77 6.26
C MET A 408 -39.39 -31.03 4.97
N ASN A 409 -40.54 -31.72 5.08
CA ASN A 409 -41.35 -32.18 3.94
C ASN A 409 -42.73 -31.51 3.82
N SER A 410 -43.14 -30.63 4.74
CA SER A 410 -44.55 -30.18 4.86
C SER A 410 -44.79 -28.69 4.60
N GLY A 411 -43.81 -27.95 4.07
CA GLY A 411 -43.93 -26.50 3.80
C GLY A 411 -44.10 -26.13 2.32
N TYR A 412 -44.61 -27.04 1.48
CA TYR A 412 -44.78 -26.80 0.05
C TYR A 412 -46.17 -26.28 -0.27
N VAL A 413 -46.23 -25.20 -1.04
CA VAL A 413 -47.45 -24.59 -1.59
C VAL A 413 -47.57 -25.01 -3.05
N GLU A 414 -48.76 -25.48 -3.45
CA GLU A 414 -49.06 -25.78 -4.85
C GLU A 414 -49.36 -24.48 -5.61
N LEU A 415 -48.65 -24.28 -6.71
CA LEU A 415 -48.82 -23.16 -7.61
C LEU A 415 -49.72 -23.58 -8.78
N ASP A 416 -50.78 -22.80 -9.01
CA ASP A 416 -51.67 -22.97 -10.16
C ASP A 416 -50.97 -22.77 -11.51
N ARG A 417 -49.95 -21.90 -11.51
CA ARG A 417 -49.15 -21.52 -12.68
C ARG A 417 -47.72 -21.13 -12.28
N GLU A 418 -46.81 -21.20 -13.24
CA GLU A 418 -45.46 -20.66 -13.06
C GLU A 418 -45.49 -19.13 -13.22
N SER A 419 -45.54 -18.39 -12.10
CA SER A 419 -45.57 -16.93 -12.08
C SER A 419 -44.18 -16.30 -11.94
N ALA A 420 -44.04 -15.08 -12.45
CA ALA A 420 -42.87 -14.22 -12.30
C ALA A 420 -42.57 -13.95 -10.81
N ALA A 421 -43.61 -13.86 -9.97
CA ALA A 421 -43.46 -13.75 -8.52
C ALA A 421 -42.75 -14.98 -7.93
N ALA A 422 -43.17 -16.19 -8.30
CA ALA A 422 -42.52 -17.43 -7.85
C ALA A 422 -41.06 -17.53 -8.36
N ARG A 423 -40.82 -17.19 -9.64
CA ARG A 423 -39.46 -17.14 -10.20
C ARG A 423 -38.59 -16.13 -9.48
N PHE A 424 -39.11 -14.94 -9.20
CA PHE A 424 -38.41 -13.87 -8.49
C PHE A 424 -38.03 -14.31 -7.06
N LEU A 425 -38.95 -14.93 -6.31
CA LEU A 425 -38.68 -15.46 -4.97
C LEU A 425 -37.58 -16.53 -4.96
N VAL A 426 -37.52 -17.38 -5.98
CA VAL A 426 -36.47 -18.40 -6.10
C VAL A 426 -35.14 -17.78 -6.51
N ARG A 427 -35.14 -16.83 -7.45
CA ARG A 427 -33.93 -16.10 -7.88
C ARG A 427 -33.33 -15.27 -6.75
N SER A 428 -34.17 -14.62 -5.95
CA SER A 428 -33.78 -13.85 -4.75
C SER A 428 -33.36 -14.72 -3.57
N ARG A 429 -33.40 -16.06 -3.71
CA ARG A 429 -33.03 -17.01 -2.67
C ARG A 429 -33.88 -16.88 -1.40
N VAL A 430 -35.15 -16.52 -1.56
CA VAL A 430 -36.13 -16.47 -0.47
C VAL A 430 -36.99 -17.74 -0.45
N ALA A 431 -37.21 -18.35 -1.62
CA ALA A 431 -37.96 -19.58 -1.79
C ALA A 431 -37.20 -20.63 -2.61
N GLN A 432 -37.67 -21.88 -2.59
CA GLN A 432 -37.11 -23.00 -3.36
C GLN A 432 -38.23 -23.87 -3.95
N PHE A 433 -38.08 -24.26 -5.22
CA PHE A 433 -38.94 -25.27 -5.82
C PHE A 433 -38.64 -26.66 -5.27
N HIS A 434 -39.64 -27.55 -5.34
CA HIS A 434 -39.43 -28.96 -5.06
C HIS A 434 -38.57 -29.60 -6.18
N SER A 435 -37.64 -30.48 -5.79
CA SER A 435 -36.68 -31.09 -6.72
C SER A 435 -37.31 -31.93 -7.84
N LYS A 436 -38.54 -32.43 -7.64
CA LYS A 436 -39.27 -33.27 -8.59
C LYS A 436 -40.50 -32.60 -9.19
N ASP A 437 -40.96 -31.50 -8.61
CA ASP A 437 -42.20 -30.85 -9.03
C ASP A 437 -42.02 -29.33 -9.00
N ALA A 438 -42.02 -28.70 -10.17
CA ALA A 438 -41.85 -27.27 -10.30
C ALA A 438 -43.12 -26.49 -9.89
N ARG A 439 -44.25 -27.17 -9.62
CA ARG A 439 -45.47 -26.55 -9.10
C ARG A 439 -45.45 -26.37 -7.59
N LEU A 440 -44.53 -27.04 -6.89
CA LEU A 440 -44.43 -26.96 -5.45
C LEU A 440 -43.34 -25.97 -5.04
N LEU A 441 -43.72 -24.94 -4.29
CA LEU A 441 -42.82 -23.89 -3.80
C LEU A 441 -42.79 -23.86 -2.28
N ARG A 442 -41.61 -23.78 -1.67
CA ARG A 442 -41.45 -23.60 -0.22
C ARG A 442 -40.66 -22.34 0.11
N LEU A 443 -40.97 -21.72 1.24
CA LEU A 443 -40.17 -20.65 1.81
C LEU A 443 -38.94 -21.22 2.51
N ILE A 444 -37.81 -20.52 2.43
CA ILE A 444 -36.65 -20.86 3.27
C ILE A 444 -36.94 -20.38 4.68
N ASP A 445 -36.78 -21.28 5.65
CA ASP A 445 -36.99 -20.96 7.06
C ASP A 445 -35.81 -20.14 7.60
N PHE A 446 -36.01 -18.83 7.74
CA PHE A 446 -35.05 -17.91 8.37
C PHE A 446 -35.18 -17.83 9.89
N GLY A 447 -36.24 -18.40 10.46
CA GLY A 447 -36.52 -18.37 11.90
C GLY A 447 -35.93 -19.56 12.65
N LYS A 448 -35.60 -20.65 11.95
CA LYS A 448 -34.96 -21.81 12.54
C LYS A 448 -33.49 -21.54 12.86
N ASP A 449 -33.24 -21.11 14.08
CA ASP A 449 -31.89 -21.17 14.65
C ASP A 449 -31.47 -22.63 14.82
N LEU A 450 -30.24 -22.94 14.41
CA LEU A 450 -29.56 -24.19 14.71
C LEU A 450 -29.13 -24.18 16.19
N VAL A 451 -30.09 -24.10 17.12
CA VAL A 451 -29.82 -24.39 18.52
C VAL A 451 -29.88 -25.90 18.69
N ASN A 452 -28.76 -26.54 18.41
CA ASN A 452 -28.32 -27.74 19.12
C ASN A 452 -27.22 -27.35 20.08
#